data_AF-A0A848UMW0-F1
#
_entry.id   AF-A0A848UMW0-F1
#
_cell.length_a   1.000
_cell.length_b   1.000
_cell.length_c   1.000
_cell.angle_alpha   90.00
_cell.angle_beta   90.00
_cell.angle_gamma   90.00
#
_symmetry.space_group_name_H-M   'P 1'
#
loop_
_entity.id
_entity.type
_entity.pdbx_description
1 polymer ?
#
loop_
_entity_poly.entity_id
_entity_poly.type
_entity_poly.pdbx_seq_one_letter_code
_entity_poly.pdbx_strand_id
1 'polypeptide(L)'
;MKYFILLILFTFSFSTLAQKVQKDGKTYEVKKDKIYLKGEDVSDSLNLNVKQAILQKATAISEKMKMHEKAQKATKKLEKEKKKAEKAQKKAEKAQQKAETELRKREKLQSNLESAKRNLEKAQNKYNKLKKKGKLSSKDEANWKERLKKLNERFAKAQKEIKKS
;
A
#
# COMPACT_ATOMS: atom_id res chain seq x y z
N MET A 1 13.99 11.64 36.80
CA MET A 1 13.06 10.56 36.40
C MET A 1 13.40 9.88 35.07
N LYS A 2 13.84 10.60 34.03
CA LYS A 2 14.04 10.03 32.67
C LYS A 2 15.12 8.92 32.57
N TYR A 3 16.13 8.97 33.45
CA TYR A 3 17.21 7.96 33.50
C TYR A 3 16.92 6.77 34.42
N PHE A 4 15.92 6.86 35.30
CA PHE A 4 15.55 5.77 36.21
C PHE A 4 14.88 4.60 35.45
N ILE A 5 14.10 4.90 34.40
CA ILE A 5 13.46 3.87 33.56
C ILE A 5 14.52 3.06 32.77
N LEU A 6 15.59 3.72 32.32
CA LEU A 6 16.70 3.08 31.61
C LEU A 6 17.54 2.16 32.54
N LEU A 7 17.68 2.56 33.80
CA LEU A 7 18.40 1.80 34.83
C LEU A 7 17.61 0.55 35.27
N ILE A 8 16.29 0.64 35.34
CA ILE A 8 15.39 -0.50 35.64
C ILE A 8 15.34 -1.52 34.48
N LEU A 9 15.46 -1.08 33.22
CA LEU A 9 15.56 -2.01 32.08
C LEU A 9 16.91 -2.77 32.06
N PHE A 10 17.98 -2.14 32.55
CA PHE A 10 19.31 -2.75 32.56
C PHE A 10 19.45 -3.83 33.65
N THR A 11 18.82 -3.65 34.82
CA THR A 11 18.86 -4.64 35.93
C THR A 11 18.04 -5.89 35.65
N PHE A 12 17.03 -5.84 34.77
CA PHE A 12 16.24 -7.01 34.40
C PHE A 12 16.95 -7.95 33.40
N SER A 13 18.06 -7.49 32.80
CA SER A 13 18.82 -8.24 31.78
C SER A 13 19.70 -9.38 32.33
N PHE A 14 19.79 -9.52 33.66
CA PHE A 14 20.54 -10.60 34.33
C PHE A 14 19.71 -11.81 34.74
N SER A 15 18.44 -11.88 34.32
CA SER A 15 17.60 -13.05 34.58
C SER A 15 18.18 -14.27 33.85
N THR A 16 18.88 -15.10 34.62
CA THR A 16 19.60 -16.30 34.21
C THR A 16 18.77 -17.13 33.24
N LEU A 17 19.38 -17.56 32.12
CA LEU A 17 18.86 -18.51 31.13
C LEU A 17 18.68 -19.93 31.74
N ALA A 18 17.90 -20.02 32.82
CA ALA A 18 17.60 -21.26 33.51
C ALA A 18 16.41 -21.93 32.80
N GLN A 19 16.64 -23.12 32.27
CA GLN A 19 15.60 -23.86 31.58
C GLN A 19 14.95 -24.85 32.53
N LYS A 20 13.66 -24.64 32.82
CA LYS A 20 12.89 -25.52 33.70
C LYS A 20 12.46 -26.78 32.95
N VAL A 21 12.77 -27.95 33.50
CA VAL A 21 12.42 -29.26 32.95
C VAL A 21 11.72 -30.09 34.02
N GLN A 22 10.54 -30.64 33.69
CA GLN A 22 9.86 -31.59 34.57
C GLN A 22 10.23 -33.03 34.25
N LYS A 23 10.59 -33.79 35.29
CA LYS A 23 10.85 -35.22 35.22
C LYS A 23 10.49 -35.86 36.57
N ASP A 24 9.65 -36.89 36.52
CA ASP A 24 9.22 -37.69 37.67
C ASP A 24 8.66 -36.85 38.84
N GLY A 25 7.76 -35.90 38.51
CA GLY A 25 7.10 -35.02 39.46
C GLY A 25 7.96 -33.88 40.03
N LYS A 26 9.27 -33.86 39.74
CA LYS A 26 10.21 -32.83 40.18
C LYS A 26 10.53 -31.85 39.05
N THR A 27 10.65 -30.57 39.41
CA THR A 27 11.05 -29.50 38.47
C THR A 27 12.52 -29.19 38.69
N TYR A 28 13.32 -29.46 37.66
CA TYR A 28 14.76 -29.19 37.64
C TYR A 28 15.04 -27.92 36.84
N GLU A 29 16.02 -27.13 37.28
CA GLU A 29 16.56 -26.00 36.51
C GLU A 29 17.87 -26.40 35.86
N VAL A 30 17.95 -26.28 34.53
CA VAL A 30 19.16 -26.57 33.77
C VAL A 30 19.87 -25.26 33.42
N LYS A 31 21.15 -25.13 33.81
CA LYS A 31 22.02 -24.00 33.49
C LYS A 31 23.39 -24.51 33.07
N LYS A 32 23.80 -24.30 31.81
CA LYS A 32 25.13 -24.68 31.27
C LYS A 32 25.56 -26.10 31.70
N ASP A 33 24.70 -27.09 31.41
CA ASP A 33 24.88 -28.52 31.71
C ASP A 33 24.83 -28.94 33.20
N LYS A 34 24.63 -28.00 34.11
CA LYS A 34 24.33 -28.28 35.51
C LYS A 34 22.83 -28.36 35.77
N ILE A 35 22.44 -29.31 36.61
CA ILE A 35 21.05 -29.58 37.00
C ILE A 35 20.87 -29.15 38.45
N TYR A 36 19.94 -28.23 38.68
CA TYR A 36 19.61 -27.74 40.01
C TYR A 36 18.21 -28.19 40.41
N LEU A 37 18.04 -28.58 41.67
CA LEU A 37 16.75 -28.85 42.29
C LEU A 37 16.56 -27.88 43.45
N LYS A 38 15.53 -27.02 43.40
CA LYS A 38 15.27 -25.98 44.41
C LYS A 38 16.48 -25.05 44.69
N GLY A 39 17.37 -24.87 43.70
CA GLY A 39 18.56 -24.00 43.81
C GLY A 39 19.85 -24.72 44.20
N GLU A 40 19.80 -26.00 44.57
CA GLU A 40 20.96 -26.80 44.93
C GLU A 40 21.48 -27.61 43.73
N ASP A 41 22.80 -27.66 43.52
CA ASP A 41 23.45 -28.40 42.43
C ASP A 41 23.38 -29.90 42.70
N VAL A 42 22.54 -30.61 41.94
CA VAL A 42 22.33 -32.07 42.07
C VAL A 42 22.96 -32.83 40.90
N SER A 43 23.86 -32.19 40.15
CA SER A 43 24.44 -32.73 38.91
C SER A 43 25.22 -34.02 39.11
N ASP A 44 25.80 -34.23 40.29
CA ASP A 44 26.68 -35.36 40.60
C ASP A 44 25.97 -36.45 41.42
N SER A 45 24.86 -36.10 42.08
CA SER A 45 24.01 -37.05 42.82
C SER A 45 22.95 -37.72 41.95
N LEU A 46 22.70 -37.21 40.74
CA LEU A 46 21.79 -37.82 39.78
C LEU A 46 22.44 -39.01 39.04
N ASN A 47 21.66 -40.07 38.86
CA ASN A 47 22.02 -41.17 37.95
C ASN A 47 22.24 -40.61 36.52
N LEU A 48 23.30 -41.07 35.87
CA LEU A 48 23.67 -40.74 34.49
C LEU A 48 22.48 -40.74 33.51
N ASN A 49 21.61 -41.74 33.61
CA ASN A 49 20.45 -41.86 32.72
C ASN A 49 19.42 -40.74 32.94
N VAL A 50 19.17 -40.36 34.20
CA VAL A 50 18.24 -39.28 34.56
C VAL A 50 18.82 -37.92 34.17
N LYS A 51 20.12 -37.70 34.39
CA LYS A 51 20.85 -36.50 33.97
C LYS A 51 20.76 -36.29 32.46
N GLN A 52 21.03 -37.33 31.69
CA GLN A 52 20.96 -37.29 30.23
C GLN A 52 19.55 -37.00 29.73
N ALA A 53 18.51 -37.61 30.33
CA ALA A 53 17.12 -37.35 29.97
C ALA A 53 16.70 -35.89 30.25
N ILE A 54 17.16 -35.29 31.35
CA ILE A 54 16.86 -33.89 31.68
C ILE A 54 17.55 -32.94 30.71
N LEU A 55 18.84 -33.17 30.39
CA LEU A 55 19.58 -32.37 29.41
C LEU A 55 18.98 -32.49 28.01
N GLN A 56 18.60 -33.69 27.57
CA GLN A 56 17.92 -33.90 26.28
C GLN A 56 16.57 -33.18 26.20
N LYS A 57 15.79 -33.15 27.28
CA LYS A 57 14.56 -32.37 27.32
C LYS A 57 14.82 -30.87 27.26
N ALA A 58 15.85 -30.37 27.96
CA ALA A 58 16.24 -28.97 27.89
C ALA A 58 16.67 -28.58 26.46
N THR A 59 17.54 -29.37 25.83
CA THR A 59 17.98 -29.12 24.46
C THR A 59 16.79 -29.10 23.49
N ALA A 60 15.90 -30.10 23.57
CA ALA A 60 14.70 -30.18 22.73
C ALA A 60 13.76 -28.97 22.91
N ILE A 61 13.53 -28.50 24.14
CA ILE A 61 12.71 -27.31 24.40
C ILE A 61 13.40 -26.05 23.83
N SER A 62 14.73 -25.95 23.95
CA SER A 62 15.49 -24.80 23.43
C SER A 62 15.46 -24.74 21.90
N GLU A 63 15.56 -25.89 21.25
CA GLU A 63 15.47 -26.02 19.79
C GLU A 63 14.06 -25.68 19.30
N LYS A 64 13.02 -26.19 19.96
CA LYS A 64 11.63 -25.83 19.65
C LYS A 64 11.39 -24.33 19.80
N MET A 65 11.90 -23.68 20.84
CA MET A 65 11.79 -22.22 21.00
C MET A 65 12.53 -21.46 19.89
N LYS A 66 13.77 -21.86 19.55
CA LYS A 66 14.53 -21.27 18.43
C LYS A 66 13.82 -21.44 17.09
N MET A 67 13.23 -22.62 16.84
CA MET A 67 12.45 -22.91 15.64
C MET A 67 11.19 -22.03 15.57
N HIS A 68 10.46 -21.91 16.68
CA HIS A 68 9.28 -21.06 16.76
C HIS A 68 9.62 -19.58 16.59
N GLU A 69 10.72 -19.09 17.18
CA GLU A 69 11.18 -17.72 16.99
C GLU A 69 11.60 -17.43 15.55
N LYS A 70 12.32 -18.37 14.91
CA LYS A 70 12.65 -18.28 13.47
C LYS A 70 11.39 -18.27 12.61
N ALA A 71 10.43 -19.13 12.90
CA ALA A 71 9.14 -19.16 12.21
C ALA A 71 8.37 -17.84 12.37
N GLN A 72 8.29 -17.29 13.59
CA GLN A 72 7.66 -15.99 13.84
C GLN A 72 8.38 -14.82 13.14
N LYS A 73 9.71 -14.85 13.11
CA LYS A 73 10.50 -13.84 12.38
C LYS A 73 10.24 -13.94 10.88
N ALA A 74 10.15 -15.15 10.33
CA ALA A 74 9.84 -15.39 8.93
C ALA A 74 8.42 -14.93 8.58
N THR A 75 7.41 -15.26 9.39
CA THR A 75 6.02 -14.82 9.15
C THR A 75 5.90 -13.30 9.24
N LYS A 76 6.54 -12.65 10.23
CA LYS A 76 6.57 -11.18 10.34
C LYS A 76 7.25 -10.51 9.15
N LYS A 77 8.31 -11.10 8.60
CA LYS A 77 8.97 -10.59 7.38
C LYS A 77 8.04 -10.71 6.18
N LEU A 78 7.43 -11.88 5.97
CA LEU A 78 6.47 -12.11 4.90
C LEU A 78 5.26 -11.18 4.99
N GLU A 79 4.72 -10.95 6.19
CA GLU A 79 3.59 -10.04 6.38
C GLU A 79 3.97 -8.58 6.07
N LYS A 80 5.18 -8.15 6.46
CA LYS A 80 5.71 -6.83 6.12
C LYS A 80 5.90 -6.67 4.61
N GLU A 81 6.41 -7.69 3.94
CA GLU A 81 6.59 -7.71 2.48
C GLU A 81 5.24 -7.67 1.75
N LYS A 82 4.27 -8.50 2.17
CA LYS A 82 2.90 -8.46 1.63
C LYS A 82 2.27 -7.08 1.81
N LYS A 83 2.38 -6.47 3.00
CA LYS A 83 1.87 -5.10 3.26
C LYS A 83 2.56 -4.05 2.38
N LYS A 84 3.86 -4.19 2.10
CA LYS A 84 4.57 -3.29 1.18
C LYS A 84 4.10 -3.47 -0.27
N ALA A 85 3.96 -4.72 -0.71
CA ALA A 85 3.47 -5.06 -2.05
C ALA A 85 2.04 -4.54 -2.27
N GLU A 86 1.14 -4.76 -1.32
CA GLU A 86 -0.25 -4.28 -1.38
C GLU A 86 -0.31 -2.74 -1.44
N LYS A 87 0.51 -2.05 -0.64
CA LYS A 87 0.61 -0.58 -0.69
C LYS A 87 1.15 -0.09 -2.04
N ALA A 88 2.14 -0.79 -2.61
CA ALA A 88 2.67 -0.46 -3.93
C ALA A 88 1.62 -0.67 -5.02
N GLN A 89 0.90 -1.79 -4.98
CA GLN A 89 -0.19 -2.09 -5.91
C GLN A 89 -1.30 -1.03 -5.84
N LYS A 90 -1.78 -0.69 -4.65
CA LYS A 90 -2.80 0.36 -4.46
C LYS A 90 -2.33 1.73 -4.96
N LYS A 91 -1.05 2.06 -4.83
CA LYS A 91 -0.49 3.31 -5.39
C LYS A 91 -0.47 3.27 -6.91
N ALA A 92 -0.03 2.15 -7.50
CA ALA A 92 -0.01 1.96 -8.95
C ALA A 92 -1.42 2.03 -9.54
N GLU A 93 -2.40 1.36 -8.92
CA GLU A 93 -3.81 1.39 -9.34
C GLU A 93 -4.39 2.81 -9.29
N LYS A 94 -4.14 3.56 -8.20
CA LYS A 94 -4.58 4.96 -8.11
C LYS A 94 -3.92 5.85 -9.16
N ALA A 95 -2.66 5.61 -9.49
CA ALA A 95 -1.97 6.36 -10.53
C ALA A 95 -2.54 6.05 -11.92
N GLN A 96 -2.82 4.77 -12.20
CA GLN A 96 -3.48 4.35 -13.44
C GLN A 96 -4.88 4.94 -13.58
N GLN A 97 -5.71 4.88 -12.53
CA GLN A 97 -7.04 5.48 -12.53
C GLN A 97 -7.00 6.99 -12.77
N LYS A 98 -6.04 7.71 -12.14
CA LYS A 98 -5.86 9.15 -12.40
C LYS A 98 -5.48 9.41 -13.86
N ALA A 99 -4.50 8.69 -14.39
CA ALA A 99 -4.10 8.81 -15.78
C ALA A 99 -5.25 8.50 -16.75
N GLU A 100 -6.04 7.46 -16.48
CA GLU A 100 -7.20 7.11 -17.30
C GLU A 100 -8.29 8.19 -17.24
N THR A 101 -8.59 8.73 -16.06
CA THR A 101 -9.57 9.81 -15.94
C THR A 101 -9.11 11.10 -16.60
N GLU A 102 -7.82 11.42 -16.57
CA GLU A 102 -7.23 12.56 -17.29
C GLU A 102 -7.29 12.36 -18.81
N LEU A 103 -6.95 11.16 -19.30
CA LEU A 103 -7.07 10.81 -20.71
C LEU A 103 -8.53 10.93 -21.18
N ARG A 104 -9.49 10.34 -20.45
CA ARG A 104 -10.92 10.45 -20.78
C ARG A 104 -11.41 11.90 -20.78
N LYS A 105 -10.91 12.75 -19.88
CA LYS A 105 -11.24 14.19 -19.89
C LYS A 105 -10.69 14.87 -21.13
N ARG A 106 -9.43 14.61 -21.49
CA ARG A 106 -8.80 15.16 -22.70
C ARG A 106 -9.50 14.72 -23.97
N GLU A 107 -9.86 13.45 -24.10
CA GLU A 107 -10.64 12.93 -25.23
C GLU A 107 -11.99 13.61 -25.35
N LYS A 108 -12.73 13.79 -24.24
CA LYS A 108 -14.00 14.53 -24.24
C LYS A 108 -13.82 15.98 -24.68
N LEU A 109 -12.78 16.65 -24.20
CA LEU A 109 -12.48 18.03 -24.60
C LEU A 109 -12.15 18.11 -26.11
N GLN A 110 -11.32 17.21 -26.62
CA GLN A 110 -11.00 17.13 -28.05
C GLN A 110 -12.25 16.88 -28.91
N SER A 111 -13.10 15.92 -28.52
CA SER A 111 -14.36 15.63 -29.22
C SER A 111 -15.32 16.83 -29.20
N ASN A 112 -15.39 17.56 -28.09
CA ASN A 112 -16.19 18.78 -27.99
C ASN A 112 -15.65 19.91 -28.89
N LEU A 113 -14.33 20.07 -28.99
CA LEU A 113 -13.73 21.03 -29.92
C LEU A 113 -14.01 20.66 -31.37
N GLU A 114 -13.82 19.39 -31.73
CA GLU A 114 -14.02 18.90 -33.09
C GLU A 114 -15.47 19.07 -33.52
N SER A 115 -16.43 18.70 -32.67
CA SER A 115 -17.86 18.89 -32.93
C SER A 115 -18.24 20.37 -33.05
N ALA A 116 -17.69 21.25 -32.21
CA ALA A 116 -17.90 22.69 -32.31
C ALA A 116 -17.33 23.26 -33.62
N LYS A 117 -16.11 22.84 -34.01
CA LYS A 117 -15.48 23.21 -35.28
C LYS A 117 -16.33 22.77 -36.47
N ARG A 118 -16.75 21.51 -36.50
CA ARG A 118 -17.57 20.94 -37.58
C ARG A 118 -18.92 21.66 -37.71
N ASN A 119 -19.55 22.02 -36.59
CA ASN A 119 -20.81 22.75 -36.59
C ASN A 119 -20.65 24.19 -37.12
N LEU A 120 -19.58 24.88 -36.72
CA LEU A 120 -19.25 26.21 -37.23
C LEU A 120 -18.99 26.16 -38.74
N GLU A 121 -18.18 25.21 -39.20
CA GLU A 121 -17.85 25.04 -40.62
C GLU A 121 -19.09 24.71 -41.46
N LYS A 122 -19.93 23.77 -41.01
CA LYS A 122 -21.20 23.45 -41.69
C LYS A 122 -22.13 24.67 -41.78
N ALA A 123 -22.23 25.46 -40.71
CA ALA A 123 -23.05 26.67 -40.70
C ALA A 123 -22.47 27.73 -41.64
N GLN A 124 -21.16 27.94 -41.64
CA GLN A 124 -20.45 28.88 -42.52
C GLN A 124 -20.65 28.48 -43.99
N ASN A 125 -20.49 27.19 -44.31
CA ASN A 125 -20.70 26.66 -45.66
C ASN A 125 -22.15 26.85 -46.12
N LYS A 126 -23.14 26.61 -45.25
CA LYS A 126 -24.55 26.81 -45.58
C LYS A 126 -24.88 28.30 -45.79
N TYR A 127 -24.39 29.17 -44.92
CA TYR A 127 -24.54 30.62 -45.07
C TYR A 127 -23.93 31.11 -46.40
N ASN A 128 -22.68 30.73 -46.69
CA ASN A 128 -22.00 31.10 -47.93
C ASN A 128 -22.76 30.60 -49.18
N LYS A 129 -23.29 29.37 -49.16
CA LYS A 129 -24.11 28.83 -50.25
C LYS A 129 -25.40 29.61 -50.45
N LEU A 130 -26.10 29.97 -49.38
CA LEU A 130 -27.35 30.74 -49.47
C LEU A 130 -27.08 32.17 -49.95
N LYS A 131 -25.99 32.80 -49.47
CA LYS A 131 -25.57 34.14 -49.86
C LYS A 131 -25.21 34.20 -51.35
N LYS A 132 -24.42 33.23 -51.84
CA LYS A 132 -24.11 33.09 -53.27
C LYS A 132 -25.34 32.91 -54.15
N LYS A 133 -26.38 32.26 -53.63
CA LYS A 133 -27.64 32.03 -54.35
C LYS A 133 -28.63 33.20 -54.26
N GLY A 134 -28.30 34.29 -53.53
CA GLY A 134 -29.22 35.40 -53.30
C GLY A 134 -30.48 35.03 -52.50
N LYS A 135 -30.46 33.90 -51.77
CA LYS A 135 -31.63 33.35 -51.04
C LYS A 135 -31.72 33.83 -49.58
N LEU A 136 -31.09 34.95 -49.23
CA LEU A 136 -31.22 35.55 -47.89
C LEU A 136 -31.98 36.87 -48.00
N SER A 137 -33.06 36.98 -47.22
CA SER A 137 -33.63 38.29 -46.90
C SER A 137 -32.73 39.02 -45.89
N SER A 138 -32.90 40.34 -45.74
CA SER A 138 -32.16 41.13 -44.74
C SER A 138 -32.35 40.60 -43.31
N LYS A 139 -33.55 40.11 -42.99
CA LYS A 139 -33.86 39.50 -41.68
C LYS A 139 -33.15 38.15 -41.51
N ASP A 140 -33.14 37.32 -42.54
CA ASP A 140 -32.42 36.03 -42.50
C ASP A 140 -30.91 36.23 -42.39
N GLU A 141 -30.36 37.28 -43.02
CA GLU A 141 -28.94 37.58 -42.92
C GLU A 141 -28.53 37.95 -41.49
N ALA A 142 -29.37 38.72 -40.78
CA ALA A 142 -29.18 39.00 -39.36
C ALA A 142 -29.22 37.72 -38.52
N ASN A 143 -30.22 36.85 -38.74
CA ASN A 143 -30.36 35.57 -38.03
C ASN A 143 -29.16 34.64 -38.26
N TRP A 144 -28.64 34.58 -39.49
CA TRP A 144 -27.46 33.79 -39.82
C TRP A 144 -26.20 34.34 -39.16
N LYS A 145 -26.00 35.67 -39.16
CA LYS A 145 -24.89 36.33 -38.46
C LYS A 145 -24.94 36.03 -36.96
N GLU A 146 -26.10 36.11 -36.33
CA GLU A 146 -26.29 35.78 -34.92
C GLU A 146 -25.97 34.30 -34.64
N ARG A 147 -26.44 33.38 -35.49
CA ARG A 147 -26.15 31.95 -35.37
C ARG A 147 -24.66 31.65 -35.50
N LEU A 148 -23.98 32.26 -36.46
CA LEU A 148 -22.53 32.10 -36.65
C LEU A 148 -21.75 32.66 -35.47
N LYS A 149 -22.16 33.81 -34.92
CA LYS A 149 -21.60 34.37 -33.70
C LYS A 149 -21.71 33.40 -32.53
N LYS A 150 -22.91 32.85 -32.26
CA LYS A 150 -23.14 31.85 -31.19
C LYS A 150 -22.29 30.59 -31.39
N LEU A 151 -22.14 30.10 -32.61
CA LEU A 151 -21.30 28.93 -32.91
C LEU A 151 -19.81 29.22 -32.73
N ASN A 152 -19.35 30.41 -33.14
CA ASN A 152 -17.97 30.83 -32.97
C ASN A 152 -17.62 31.01 -31.48
N GLU A 153 -18.53 31.57 -30.68
CA GLU A 153 -18.38 31.65 -29.23
C GLU A 153 -18.26 30.26 -28.58
N ARG A 154 -19.06 29.28 -29.03
CA ARG A 154 -18.97 27.88 -28.54
C ARG A 154 -17.63 27.25 -28.92
N PHE A 155 -17.15 27.44 -30.14
CA PHE A 155 -15.84 26.97 -30.57
C PHE A 155 -14.70 27.61 -29.77
N ALA A 156 -14.74 28.95 -29.59
CA ALA A 156 -13.76 29.67 -28.78
C ALA A 156 -13.75 29.21 -27.32
N LYS A 157 -14.92 28.93 -26.73
CA LYS A 157 -15.03 28.32 -25.40
C LYS A 157 -14.37 26.94 -25.37
N ALA A 158 -14.70 26.04 -26.28
CA ALA A 158 -14.10 24.71 -26.35
C ALA A 158 -12.57 24.76 -26.54
N GLN A 159 -12.07 25.70 -27.35
CA GLN A 159 -10.64 25.91 -27.54
C GLN A 159 -9.94 26.42 -26.27
N LYS A 160 -10.58 27.30 -25.50
CA LYS A 160 -10.06 27.78 -24.21
C LYS A 160 -10.00 26.64 -23.17
N GLU A 161 -11.01 25.78 -23.12
CA GLU A 161 -11.04 24.64 -22.19
C GLU A 161 -9.90 23.64 -22.47
N ILE A 162 -9.59 23.37 -23.74
CA ILE A 162 -8.42 22.54 -24.10
C ILE A 162 -7.11 23.22 -23.71
N LYS A 163 -6.95 24.52 -23.99
CA LYS A 163 -5.72 25.26 -23.67
C LYS A 163 -5.42 25.38 -22.18
N LYS A 164 -6.45 25.25 -21.33
CA LYS A 164 -6.32 25.28 -19.88
C LYS A 164 -6.03 23.90 -19.26
N SER A 165 -6.19 22.81 -20.02
CA SER A 165 -6.04 21.41 -19.59
C SER A 165 -4.68 20.82 -19.97
#